data_AF-A0AAD2FPR5-F1
#
_entry.id   AF-A0AAD2FPR5-F1
#
_cell.length_a   1.000
_cell.length_b   1.000
_cell.length_c   1.000
_cell.angle_alpha   90.00
_cell.angle_beta   90.00
_cell.angle_gamma   90.00
#
_symmetry.space_group_name_H-M   'P 1'
#
loop_
_entity.id
_entity.type
_entity.pdbx_description
1 polymer ?
#
loop_
_entity_poly.entity_id
_entity_poly.type
_entity_poly.pdbx_seq_one_letter_code
_entity_poly.pdbx_strand_id
1 'polypeptide(L)'
;MDDADIDGLQYPVSQPCDANGDPQPDVLWDVPKLLKAYLHGIRGYVYHQETVLKDPVTLSNCILIDPDDFDTYRASSAFIVFCSRTIPQPLVSKPSRCSPAEEFDRGIHLDANLYPTLSNNRQWDSPHGKRLTLHLSSVDLEPDPIVDPETKSRHGTPEEFDWGIKLDANLYPTLSDDKQWDSYRPNLEATCRTHGLTQVLDPKYQPISLDERDLFDRHQSFLYQVFVRTLLTDQGKKIVRQYNKTYDAQCIYRDLCKFYTQSIMATSTANTKLQWLTTAQLTADRWLGSHVSFILHWLHTLRQYHKVAKHTTPEEQLIVMLSNAVRLVPYLRNVFDSSKQVALQNNNRPLTFDEYASLLEAAAQNHDEVTKGTKPKADPRKAYATDVVTTGDLEPDPGPPMFDFQIDMILGDYYAYCTSLSSARKTFFTYQTVATIR
;
A
#
# COMPACT_ATOMS: atom_id res chain seq x y z
N MET A 1 -47.89 36.59 11.76
CA MET A 1 -47.83 37.25 10.45
C MET A 1 -47.05 36.30 9.56
N ASP A 2 -47.76 35.69 8.62
CA ASP A 2 -47.21 34.69 7.71
C ASP A 2 -46.56 35.39 6.50
N ASP A 3 -45.74 34.69 5.72
CA ASP A 3 -45.02 35.31 4.59
C ASP A 3 -45.99 35.93 3.57
N ALA A 4 -47.17 35.31 3.38
CA ALA A 4 -48.24 35.86 2.55
C ALA A 4 -48.80 37.19 3.07
N ASP A 5 -48.81 37.40 4.39
CA ASP A 5 -49.27 38.65 5.00
C ASP A 5 -48.26 39.78 4.78
N ILE A 6 -46.95 39.46 4.83
CA ILE A 6 -45.87 40.45 4.61
C ILE A 6 -45.79 40.82 3.12
N ASP A 7 -45.91 39.83 2.23
CA ASP A 7 -45.88 40.03 0.80
C ASP A 7 -47.11 40.79 0.28
N GLY A 8 -48.25 40.68 0.97
CA GLY A 8 -49.49 41.40 0.67
C GLY A 8 -49.61 42.80 1.27
N LEU A 9 -48.60 43.30 2.01
CA LEU A 9 -48.65 44.64 2.62
C LEU A 9 -48.72 45.75 1.57
N GLN A 10 -49.73 46.61 1.71
CA GLN A 10 -49.93 47.84 0.95
C GLN A 10 -50.00 49.05 1.89
N TYR A 11 -49.51 50.20 1.42
CA TYR A 11 -49.54 51.45 2.19
C TYR A 11 -50.19 52.58 1.38
N PRO A 12 -51.00 53.45 2.03
CA PRO A 12 -51.62 54.59 1.37
C PRO A 12 -50.57 55.65 1.03
N VAL A 13 -50.57 56.10 -0.22
CA VAL A 13 -49.75 57.21 -0.71
C VAL A 13 -50.67 58.35 -1.10
N SER A 14 -50.51 59.48 -0.42
CA SER A 14 -51.29 60.69 -0.70
C SER A 14 -50.96 61.24 -2.08
N GLN A 15 -52.02 61.45 -2.85
CA GLN A 15 -51.91 62.01 -4.18
C GLN A 15 -51.93 63.55 -4.10
N PRO A 16 -51.23 64.23 -5.01
CA PRO A 16 -51.42 65.67 -5.15
C PRO A 16 -52.89 65.96 -5.50
N CYS A 17 -53.39 67.12 -5.08
CA CYS A 17 -54.75 67.53 -5.45
C CYS A 17 -54.93 67.50 -6.97
N ASP A 18 -56.15 67.23 -7.40
CA ASP A 18 -56.47 67.17 -8.83
C ASP A 18 -56.35 68.55 -9.51
N ALA A 19 -56.54 68.61 -10.83
CA ALA A 19 -56.45 69.86 -11.59
C ALA A 19 -57.44 70.95 -11.13
N ASN A 20 -58.45 70.60 -10.32
CA ASN A 20 -59.45 71.50 -9.76
C ASN A 20 -59.11 71.92 -8.32
N GLY A 21 -58.04 71.37 -7.72
CA GLY A 21 -57.60 71.66 -6.36
C GLY A 21 -58.25 70.80 -5.28
N ASP A 22 -59.02 69.78 -5.66
CA ASP A 22 -59.71 68.90 -4.72
C ASP A 22 -58.77 67.78 -4.22
N PRO A 23 -58.80 67.45 -2.91
CA PRO A 23 -57.99 66.36 -2.36
C PRO A 23 -58.44 65.01 -2.95
N GLN A 24 -57.49 64.27 -3.50
CA GLN A 24 -57.74 62.93 -4.02
C GLN A 24 -57.60 61.87 -2.91
N PRO A 25 -58.38 60.77 -2.97
CA PRO A 25 -58.22 59.67 -2.03
C PRO A 25 -56.83 59.02 -2.19
N ASP A 26 -56.24 58.59 -1.07
CA ASP A 26 -54.93 57.94 -1.08
C ASP A 26 -54.95 56.69 -1.97
N VAL A 27 -53.87 56.49 -2.74
CA VAL A 27 -53.71 55.27 -3.55
C VAL A 27 -52.82 54.28 -2.83
N LEU A 28 -53.28 53.04 -2.77
CA LEU A 28 -52.54 51.94 -2.15
C LEU A 28 -51.42 51.50 -3.07
N TRP A 29 -50.18 51.57 -2.57
CA TRP A 29 -48.98 51.05 -3.23
C TRP A 29 -48.46 49.83 -2.49
N ASP A 30 -47.88 48.89 -3.24
CA ASP A 30 -47.20 47.74 -2.65
C ASP A 30 -45.94 48.20 -1.91
N VAL A 31 -45.71 47.65 -0.72
CA VAL A 31 -44.53 47.98 0.08
C VAL A 31 -43.24 47.64 -0.71
N PRO A 32 -42.24 48.55 -0.77
CA PRO A 32 -40.99 48.29 -1.48
C PRO A 32 -40.29 47.02 -1.00
N LYS A 33 -39.68 46.28 -1.94
CA LYS A 33 -38.98 45.02 -1.67
C LYS A 33 -37.96 45.11 -0.53
N LEU A 34 -37.24 46.23 -0.44
CA LEU A 34 -36.26 46.47 0.61
C LEU A 34 -36.92 46.46 2.00
N LEU A 35 -38.07 47.12 2.15
CA LEU A 35 -38.77 47.20 3.43
C LEU A 35 -39.39 45.85 3.80
N LYS A 36 -39.93 45.11 2.82
CA LYS A 36 -40.36 43.71 3.02
C LYS A 36 -39.21 42.83 3.55
N ALA A 37 -38.02 42.95 2.96
CA ALA A 37 -36.84 42.20 3.41
C ALA A 37 -36.45 42.54 4.87
N TYR A 38 -36.58 43.80 5.29
CA TYR A 38 -36.38 44.19 6.69
C TYR A 38 -37.41 43.54 7.62
N LEU A 39 -38.68 43.49 7.23
CA LEU A 39 -39.74 42.84 8.01
C LEU A 39 -39.50 41.33 8.17
N HIS A 40 -39.05 40.65 7.11
CA HIS A 40 -38.65 39.23 7.21
C HIS A 40 -37.44 39.03 8.14
N GLY A 41 -36.48 39.97 8.13
CA GLY A 41 -35.34 39.95 9.06
C GLY A 41 -35.75 40.14 10.52
N ILE A 42 -36.67 41.07 10.80
CA ILE A 42 -37.22 41.32 12.15
C ILE A 42 -37.99 40.08 12.64
N ARG A 43 -38.77 39.44 11.77
CA ARG A 43 -39.43 38.16 12.08
C ARG A 43 -38.42 37.08 12.47
N GLY A 44 -37.31 37.00 11.74
CA GLY A 44 -36.19 36.12 12.06
C GLY A 44 -35.56 36.41 13.42
N TYR A 45 -35.38 37.69 13.75
CA TYR A 45 -34.84 38.13 15.05
C TYR A 45 -35.71 37.74 16.23
N VAL A 46 -37.03 37.93 16.13
CA VAL A 46 -37.99 37.51 17.16
C VAL A 46 -37.92 36.00 17.41
N TYR A 47 -37.85 35.22 16.33
CA TYR A 47 -37.68 33.76 16.42
C TYR A 47 -36.34 33.38 17.07
N HIS A 48 -35.24 34.05 16.70
CA HIS A 48 -33.92 33.81 17.29
C HIS A 48 -33.89 34.13 18.79
N GLN A 49 -34.48 35.25 19.21
CA GLN A 49 -34.57 35.61 20.62
C GLN A 49 -35.40 34.60 21.43
N GLU A 50 -36.54 34.14 20.90
CA GLU A 50 -37.40 33.17 21.58
C GLU A 50 -36.77 31.77 21.68
N THR A 51 -36.14 31.29 20.60
CA THR A 51 -35.69 29.89 20.51
C THR A 51 -34.24 29.67 20.95
N VAL A 52 -33.35 30.61 20.65
CA VAL A 52 -31.90 30.47 20.91
C VAL A 52 -31.52 31.15 22.22
N LEU A 53 -31.97 32.40 22.42
CA LEU A 53 -31.66 33.18 23.63
C LEU A 53 -32.66 32.96 24.77
N LYS A 54 -33.82 32.34 24.49
CA LYS A 54 -34.92 32.08 25.44
C LYS A 54 -35.46 33.34 26.11
N ASP A 55 -35.40 34.48 25.43
CA ASP A 55 -35.95 35.76 25.89
C ASP A 55 -37.03 36.23 24.89
N PRO A 56 -38.31 35.90 25.11
CA PRO A 56 -39.35 36.17 24.13
C PRO A 56 -39.70 37.66 24.04
N VAL A 57 -39.71 38.20 22.83
CA VAL A 57 -40.21 39.56 22.57
C VAL A 57 -41.71 39.61 22.81
N THR A 58 -42.12 40.26 23.91
CA THR A 58 -43.53 40.52 24.22
C THR A 58 -43.95 41.93 23.79
N LEU A 59 -45.26 42.19 23.71
CA LEU A 59 -45.82 43.50 23.34
C LEU A 59 -45.33 44.65 24.26
N SER A 60 -44.91 44.35 25.48
CA SER A 60 -44.33 45.32 26.42
C SER A 60 -42.84 45.56 26.20
N ASN A 61 -42.11 44.57 25.65
CA ASN A 61 -40.66 44.61 25.52
C ASN A 61 -40.21 45.01 24.09
N CYS A 62 -41.12 45.05 23.12
CA CYS A 62 -40.80 45.38 21.73
C CYS A 62 -40.23 46.80 21.54
N ILE A 63 -40.55 47.73 22.45
CA ILE A 63 -40.02 49.11 22.44
C ILE A 63 -38.58 49.17 22.98
N LEU A 64 -38.13 48.13 23.69
CA LEU A 64 -36.80 48.03 24.29
C LEU A 64 -35.77 47.34 23.38
N ILE A 65 -36.15 46.97 22.15
CA ILE A 65 -35.23 46.40 21.17
C ILE A 65 -34.33 47.52 20.67
N ASP A 66 -33.05 47.46 20.98
CA ASP A 66 -32.05 48.40 20.48
C ASP A 66 -31.86 48.19 18.96
N PRO A 67 -31.95 49.25 18.13
CA PRO A 67 -31.61 49.17 16.72
C PRO A 67 -30.21 48.56 16.47
N ASP A 68 -29.24 48.86 17.34
CA ASP A 68 -27.87 48.37 17.21
C ASP A 68 -27.78 46.84 17.47
N ASP A 69 -28.65 46.29 18.32
CA ASP A 69 -28.73 44.85 18.58
C ASP A 69 -29.29 44.10 17.37
N PHE A 70 -30.27 44.69 16.69
CA PHE A 70 -30.83 44.11 15.46
C PHE A 70 -29.81 44.13 14.31
N ASP A 71 -29.07 45.23 14.15
CA ASP A 71 -28.03 45.33 13.13
C ASP A 71 -26.85 44.38 13.42
N THR A 72 -26.49 44.21 14.70
CA THR A 72 -25.51 43.22 15.14
C THR A 72 -25.97 41.79 14.84
N TYR A 73 -27.24 41.48 15.08
CA TYR A 73 -27.84 40.19 14.69
C TYR A 73 -27.83 39.98 13.18
N ARG A 74 -28.14 41.00 12.39
CA ARG A 74 -28.12 40.94 10.92
C ARG A 74 -26.72 40.68 10.36
N ALA A 75 -25.69 41.17 11.03
CA ALA A 75 -24.29 40.90 10.71
C ALA A 75 -23.76 39.57 11.29
N SER A 76 -24.55 38.89 12.12
CA SER A 76 -24.14 37.64 12.78
C SER A 76 -24.38 36.40 11.92
N SER A 77 -23.63 35.33 12.20
CA SER A 77 -23.84 34.01 11.58
C SER A 77 -25.14 33.32 12.02
N ALA A 78 -25.86 33.90 12.98
CA ALA A 78 -27.16 33.44 13.46
C ALA A 78 -28.34 34.10 12.73
N PHE A 79 -28.06 34.96 11.73
CA PHE A 79 -29.10 35.62 10.95
C PHE A 79 -29.95 34.62 10.16
N ILE A 80 -31.23 34.60 10.50
CA ILE A 80 -32.25 33.72 9.94
C ILE A 80 -33.27 34.55 9.17
N VAL A 81 -33.67 34.07 7.98
CA VAL A 81 -34.79 34.64 7.21
C VAL A 81 -35.76 33.53 6.81
N PHE A 82 -37.05 33.84 6.91
CA PHE A 82 -38.13 33.00 6.42
C PHE A 82 -38.45 33.42 4.99
N CYS A 83 -37.92 32.70 4.00
CA CYS A 83 -38.26 32.90 2.60
C CYS A 83 -39.34 31.88 2.21
N SER A 84 -40.62 32.24 2.35
CA SER A 84 -41.78 31.46 1.89
C SER A 84 -41.92 30.04 2.48
N ARG A 85 -41.32 29.79 3.66
CA ARG A 85 -41.32 28.47 4.33
C ARG A 85 -41.55 28.63 5.83
N THR A 86 -42.15 27.61 6.45
CA THR A 86 -42.39 27.54 7.90
C THR A 86 -41.14 27.21 8.72
N ILE A 87 -40.04 26.84 8.07
CA ILE A 87 -38.77 26.45 8.70
C ILE A 87 -37.69 27.46 8.32
N PRO A 88 -37.00 28.07 9.30
CA PRO A 88 -35.97 29.07 9.05
C PRO A 88 -34.71 28.46 8.45
N GLN A 89 -34.07 29.16 7.51
CA GLN A 89 -32.73 28.81 7.01
C GLN A 89 -31.74 29.96 7.23
N PRO A 90 -30.51 29.68 7.68
CA PRO A 90 -29.46 30.69 7.76
C PRO A 90 -29.04 31.10 6.34
N LEU A 91 -28.95 32.41 6.09
CA LEU A 91 -28.55 32.96 4.77
C LEU A 91 -27.07 32.71 4.44
N VAL A 92 -26.25 32.48 5.46
CA VAL A 92 -24.90 31.95 5.30
C VAL A 92 -25.00 30.44 5.48
N SER A 93 -24.92 29.68 4.39
CA SER A 93 -24.65 28.25 4.50
C SER A 93 -23.37 28.12 5.32
N LYS A 94 -23.43 27.44 6.47
CA LYS A 94 -22.20 27.03 7.15
C LYS A 94 -21.31 26.40 6.08
N PRO A 95 -20.05 26.82 5.89
CA PRO A 95 -19.16 26.03 5.06
C PRO A 95 -19.23 24.62 5.63
N SER A 96 -19.61 23.65 4.79
CA SER A 96 -19.64 22.24 5.14
C SER A 96 -18.20 21.82 5.43
N ARG A 97 -17.65 22.17 6.60
CA ARG A 97 -16.54 21.44 7.17
C ARG A 97 -17.14 20.11 7.55
N CYS A 98 -17.03 19.14 6.64
CA CYS A 98 -17.25 17.75 6.99
C CYS A 98 -16.34 17.40 8.15
N SER A 99 -16.78 16.49 9.02
CA SER A 99 -15.87 16.00 10.05
C SER A 99 -14.67 15.34 9.37
N PRO A 100 -13.46 15.33 10.00
CA PRO A 100 -12.31 14.63 9.44
C PRO A 100 -12.61 13.17 9.06
N ALA A 101 -13.50 12.51 9.82
CA ALA A 101 -13.97 11.15 9.52
C ALA A 101 -14.82 11.07 8.24
N GLU A 102 -15.74 12.02 8.04
CA GLU A 102 -16.55 12.13 6.81
C GLU A 102 -15.69 12.46 5.59
N GLU A 103 -14.64 13.26 5.77
CA GLU A 103 -13.67 13.56 4.71
C GLU A 103 -12.86 12.32 4.33
N PHE A 104 -12.39 11.56 5.33
CA PHE A 104 -11.70 10.30 5.10
C PHE A 104 -12.56 9.31 4.30
N ASP A 105 -13.83 9.15 4.65
CA ASP A 105 -14.76 8.25 3.95
C ASP A 105 -14.93 8.61 2.46
N ARG A 106 -14.91 9.91 2.12
CA ARG A 106 -15.01 10.37 0.72
C ARG A 106 -13.77 10.02 -0.11
N GLY A 107 -12.62 9.88 0.54
CA GLY A 107 -11.38 9.45 -0.10
C GLY A 107 -11.34 7.96 -0.42
N ILE A 108 -12.20 7.13 0.19
CA ILE A 108 -12.21 5.68 0.00
C ILE A 108 -12.77 5.34 -1.39
N HIS A 109 -11.92 4.74 -2.23
CA HIS A 109 -12.33 4.21 -3.52
C HIS A 109 -13.09 2.90 -3.33
N LEU A 110 -14.40 2.93 -3.56
CA LEU A 110 -15.27 1.75 -3.55
C LEU A 110 -15.27 1.11 -4.93
N ASP A 111 -14.48 0.05 -5.13
CA ASP A 111 -14.54 -0.75 -6.36
C ASP A 111 -15.79 -1.64 -6.36
N ALA A 112 -16.69 -1.40 -7.31
CA ALA A 112 -17.95 -2.14 -7.45
C ALA A 112 -17.74 -3.65 -7.61
N ASN A 113 -16.58 -4.09 -8.11
CA ASN A 113 -16.24 -5.50 -8.26
C ASN A 113 -15.86 -6.20 -6.94
N LEU A 114 -15.66 -5.46 -5.85
CA LEU A 114 -15.35 -6.02 -4.52
C LEU A 114 -16.59 -6.61 -3.84
N TYR A 115 -17.79 -6.24 -4.29
CA TYR A 115 -19.03 -6.76 -3.72
C TYR A 115 -19.40 -8.08 -4.41
N PRO A 116 -19.58 -9.18 -3.65
CA PRO A 116 -20.03 -10.43 -4.23
C PRO A 116 -21.40 -10.21 -4.86
N THR A 117 -21.48 -10.31 -6.18
CA THR A 117 -22.76 -10.32 -6.88
C THR A 117 -23.47 -11.62 -6.51
N LEU A 118 -24.69 -11.50 -5.97
CA LEU A 118 -25.53 -12.65 -5.69
C LEU A 118 -25.88 -13.33 -7.03
N SER A 119 -25.07 -14.29 -7.47
CA SER A 119 -25.25 -14.95 -8.76
C SER A 119 -26.35 -16.02 -8.78
N ASN A 120 -27.12 -16.17 -7.69
CA ASN A 120 -28.27 -17.09 -7.65
C ASN A 120 -29.40 -16.53 -6.79
N ASN A 121 -30.44 -16.03 -7.44
CA ASN A 121 -31.73 -15.63 -6.86
C ASN A 121 -32.58 -16.82 -6.38
N ARG A 122 -31.97 -17.84 -5.77
CA ARG A 122 -32.65 -19.09 -5.37
C ARG A 122 -32.48 -19.41 -3.90
N GLN A 123 -32.63 -18.44 -2.99
CA GLN A 123 -32.86 -18.79 -1.58
C GLN A 123 -33.34 -17.64 -0.70
N TRP A 124 -34.43 -16.97 -1.08
CA TRP A 124 -35.18 -16.14 -0.12
C TRP A 124 -36.67 -16.29 -0.37
N ASP A 125 -37.22 -17.47 -0.08
CA ASP A 125 -38.65 -17.62 0.14
C ASP A 125 -38.96 -17.19 1.57
N SER A 126 -39.32 -15.92 1.72
CA SER A 126 -39.93 -15.43 2.96
C SER A 126 -41.33 -16.05 3.07
N PRO A 127 -41.76 -16.58 4.24
CA PRO A 127 -42.97 -17.40 4.37
C PRO A 127 -44.29 -16.63 4.14
N HIS A 128 -44.23 -15.34 3.85
CA HIS A 128 -45.38 -14.52 3.49
C HIS A 128 -45.13 -13.93 2.11
N GLY A 129 -45.71 -14.58 1.09
CA GLY A 129 -45.54 -14.30 -0.34
C GLY A 129 -45.95 -12.91 -0.79
N LYS A 130 -45.20 -11.88 -0.38
CA LYS A 130 -45.23 -10.54 -0.97
C LYS A 130 -43.85 -10.25 -1.52
N ARG A 131 -43.75 -10.31 -2.84
CA ARG A 131 -42.62 -9.76 -3.61
C ARG A 131 -42.60 -8.25 -3.34
N LEU A 132 -41.66 -7.78 -2.53
CA LEU A 132 -41.44 -6.35 -2.34
C LEU A 132 -40.80 -5.80 -3.62
N THR A 133 -41.62 -5.33 -4.55
CA THR A 133 -41.17 -4.42 -5.60
C THR A 133 -40.98 -3.06 -4.96
N LEU A 134 -39.73 -2.61 -4.83
CA LEU A 134 -39.44 -1.21 -4.56
C LEU A 134 -39.94 -0.42 -5.77
N HIS A 135 -41.13 0.16 -5.67
CA HIS A 135 -41.51 1.27 -6.53
C HIS A 135 -40.67 2.46 -6.10
N LEU A 136 -39.55 2.65 -6.80
CA LEU A 136 -38.86 3.93 -6.81
C LEU A 136 -39.81 4.91 -7.50
N SER A 137 -40.58 5.65 -6.71
CA SER A 137 -41.29 6.82 -7.20
C SER A 137 -40.22 7.79 -7.71
N SER A 138 -40.20 8.05 -9.02
CA SER A 138 -39.49 9.18 -9.60
C SER A 138 -39.92 10.44 -8.86
N VAL A 139 -39.04 10.96 -8.01
CA VAL A 139 -39.08 12.35 -7.59
C VAL A 139 -38.43 13.11 -8.73
N ASP A 140 -39.22 13.90 -9.44
CA ASP A 140 -38.74 14.83 -10.45
C ASP A 140 -37.73 15.77 -9.78
N LEU A 141 -36.45 15.59 -10.12
CA LEU A 141 -35.38 16.50 -9.77
C LEU A 141 -35.55 17.78 -10.61
N GLU A 142 -35.95 18.87 -9.96
CA GLU A 142 -35.82 20.21 -10.53
C GLU A 142 -34.35 20.51 -10.85
N PRO A 143 -34.05 21.26 -11.93
CA PRO A 143 -32.68 21.51 -12.37
C PRO A 143 -31.92 22.37 -11.35
N ASP A 144 -30.70 21.95 -11.02
CA ASP A 144 -29.79 22.66 -10.13
C ASP A 144 -29.58 24.13 -10.56
N PRO A 145 -29.48 25.08 -9.62
CA PRO A 145 -29.18 26.46 -9.95
C PRO A 145 -27.78 26.59 -10.56
N ILE A 146 -27.69 27.41 -11.60
CA ILE A 146 -26.45 27.76 -12.30
C ILE A 146 -25.49 28.43 -11.30
N VAL A 147 -24.40 27.74 -10.96
CA VAL A 147 -23.30 28.27 -10.16
C VAL A 147 -22.30 28.95 -11.10
N ASP A 148 -22.06 30.24 -10.89
CA ASP A 148 -21.07 31.04 -11.63
C ASP A 148 -19.65 30.45 -11.54
N PRO A 149 -18.87 30.40 -12.64
CA PRO A 149 -17.61 29.69 -12.70
C PRO A 149 -16.44 30.61 -12.31
N GLU A 150 -16.34 31.06 -11.06
CA GLU A 150 -15.19 31.87 -10.67
C GLU A 150 -14.74 31.72 -9.21
N THR A 151 -14.36 30.50 -8.81
CA THR A 151 -13.30 30.31 -7.82
C THR A 151 -12.38 29.16 -8.25
N LYS A 152 -11.37 29.48 -9.05
CA LYS A 152 -10.22 28.58 -9.22
C LYS A 152 -9.52 28.50 -7.86
N SER A 153 -9.84 27.45 -7.10
CA SER A 153 -9.16 27.09 -5.86
C SER A 153 -7.65 27.02 -6.14
N ARG A 154 -6.90 27.84 -5.40
CA ARG A 154 -5.44 27.79 -5.40
C ARG A 154 -5.03 26.62 -4.51
N HIS A 155 -4.95 25.43 -5.10
CA HIS A 155 -4.44 24.24 -4.44
C HIS A 155 -3.04 24.51 -3.87
N GLY A 156 -2.85 24.40 -2.56
CA GLY A 156 -1.55 24.68 -1.97
C GLY A 156 -1.32 24.31 -0.50
N THR A 157 -2.34 23.86 0.24
CA THR A 157 -2.14 23.40 1.63
C THR A 157 -1.90 21.88 1.68
N PRO A 158 -1.14 21.37 2.69
CA PRO A 158 -0.99 19.93 2.90
C PRO A 158 -2.33 19.21 3.12
N GLU A 159 -3.28 19.87 3.78
CA GLU A 159 -4.64 19.34 4.02
C GLU A 159 -5.41 19.14 2.70
N GLU A 160 -5.30 20.09 1.76
CA GLU A 160 -5.90 19.96 0.42
C GLU A 160 -5.21 18.87 -0.42
N PHE A 161 -3.91 18.66 -0.22
CA PHE A 161 -3.19 17.57 -0.88
C PHE A 161 -3.73 16.22 -0.39
N ASP A 162 -3.89 16.06 0.93
CA ASP A 162 -4.40 14.82 1.54
C ASP A 162 -5.86 14.54 1.10
N TRP A 163 -6.69 15.57 0.90
CA TRP A 163 -8.04 15.43 0.33
C TRP A 163 -8.08 14.88 -1.10
N GLY A 164 -7.02 15.06 -1.88
CA GLY A 164 -6.92 14.56 -3.25
C GLY A 164 -6.51 13.09 -3.36
N ILE A 165 -6.07 12.48 -2.26
CA ILE A 165 -5.53 11.11 -2.25
C ILE A 165 -6.68 10.11 -2.17
N LYS A 166 -6.88 9.36 -3.26
CA LYS A 166 -7.81 8.23 -3.27
C LYS A 166 -7.21 7.04 -2.52
N LEU A 167 -7.93 6.54 -1.52
CA LEU A 167 -7.59 5.33 -0.78
C LEU A 167 -8.13 4.11 -1.54
N ASP A 168 -7.24 3.34 -2.17
CA ASP A 168 -7.59 2.09 -2.85
C ASP A 168 -6.92 0.90 -2.16
N ALA A 169 -7.73 -0.07 -1.73
CA ALA A 169 -7.26 -1.30 -1.09
C ALA A 169 -6.36 -2.15 -2.02
N ASN A 170 -6.44 -1.97 -3.35
CA ASN A 170 -5.62 -2.68 -4.32
C ASN A 170 -4.16 -2.22 -4.36
N LEU A 171 -3.87 -1.00 -3.88
CA LEU A 171 -2.51 -0.43 -3.87
C LEU A 171 -1.60 -1.08 -2.82
N TYR A 172 -2.19 -1.83 -1.89
CA TYR A 172 -1.45 -2.45 -0.80
C TYR A 172 -0.76 -3.74 -1.26
N PRO A 173 0.48 -4.00 -0.79
CA PRO A 173 1.19 -5.22 -1.13
C PRO A 173 0.46 -6.45 -0.58
N THR A 174 0.59 -7.60 -1.25
CA THR A 174 0.02 -8.87 -0.77
C THR A 174 1.10 -9.73 -0.10
N LEU A 175 0.79 -10.30 1.06
CA LEU A 175 1.65 -11.26 1.75
C LEU A 175 1.18 -12.69 1.44
N SER A 176 1.84 -13.34 0.49
CA SER A 176 1.51 -14.73 0.10
C SER A 176 2.40 -15.77 0.78
N ASP A 177 3.68 -15.47 0.95
CA ASP A 177 4.65 -16.34 1.61
C ASP A 177 5.25 -15.61 2.81
N ASP A 178 5.47 -16.35 3.89
CA ASP A 178 6.11 -15.85 5.11
C ASP A 178 7.49 -15.23 4.79
N LYS A 179 8.23 -15.77 3.82
CA LYS A 179 9.54 -15.24 3.39
C LYS A 179 9.48 -13.82 2.84
N GLN A 180 8.33 -13.39 2.35
CA GLN A 180 8.15 -12.04 1.78
C GLN A 180 7.97 -10.97 2.85
N TRP A 181 7.90 -11.35 4.14
CA TRP A 181 7.67 -10.42 5.26
C TRP A 181 8.63 -9.21 5.26
N ASP A 182 9.92 -9.45 5.02
CA ASP A 182 10.95 -8.40 5.06
C ASP A 182 10.76 -7.34 3.97
N SER A 183 10.17 -7.69 2.83
CA SER A 183 9.80 -6.75 1.77
C SER A 183 8.39 -6.19 1.96
N TYR A 184 7.46 -7.01 2.45
CA TYR A 184 6.07 -6.62 2.68
C TYR A 184 5.95 -5.49 3.71
N ARG A 185 6.61 -5.63 4.87
CA ARG A 185 6.51 -4.67 5.97
C ARG A 185 6.88 -3.23 5.58
N PRO A 186 8.07 -2.96 5.00
CA PRO A 186 8.42 -1.59 4.61
C PRO A 186 7.53 -1.04 3.48
N ASN A 187 7.08 -1.90 2.54
CA ASN A 187 6.17 -1.48 1.48
C ASN A 187 4.80 -1.08 2.04
N LEU A 188 4.26 -1.86 2.98
CA LEU A 188 3.02 -1.54 3.69
C LEU A 188 3.15 -0.19 4.43
N GLU A 189 4.25 0.00 5.16
CA GLU A 189 4.50 1.23 5.92
C GLU A 189 4.61 2.45 5.01
N ALA A 190 5.26 2.31 3.84
CA ALA A 190 5.35 3.37 2.83
C ALA A 190 3.97 3.75 2.28
N THR A 191 3.14 2.77 1.91
CA THR A 191 1.77 3.00 1.42
C THR A 191 0.87 3.59 2.49
N CYS A 192 0.97 3.14 3.74
CA CYS A 192 0.23 3.76 4.84
C CYS A 192 0.66 5.21 5.10
N ARG A 193 1.94 5.53 4.88
CA ARG A 193 2.45 6.90 5.01
C ARG A 193 1.89 7.84 3.96
N THR A 194 1.69 7.37 2.73
CA THR A 194 1.06 8.17 1.67
C THR A 194 -0.43 8.37 1.90
N HIS A 195 -1.10 7.44 2.58
CA HIS A 195 -2.54 7.51 2.88
C HIS A 195 -2.88 8.08 4.26
N GLY A 196 -1.88 8.56 5.04
CA GLY A 196 -2.13 9.12 6.38
C GLY A 196 -2.47 8.11 7.48
N LEU A 197 -2.27 6.80 7.26
CA LEU A 197 -2.69 5.71 8.15
C LEU A 197 -1.58 5.24 9.12
N THR A 198 -0.53 6.03 9.29
CA THR A 198 0.64 5.67 10.12
C THR A 198 0.28 5.47 11.60
N GLN A 199 -0.73 6.21 12.08
CA GLN A 199 -1.22 6.13 13.46
C GLN A 199 -1.76 4.73 13.82
N VAL A 200 -2.38 4.03 12.86
CA VAL A 200 -2.89 2.66 13.09
C VAL A 200 -1.76 1.64 13.17
N LEU A 201 -0.63 1.91 12.50
CA LEU A 201 0.55 1.03 12.54
C LEU A 201 1.38 1.20 13.82
N ASP A 202 1.27 2.35 14.52
CA ASP A 202 1.95 2.57 15.79
C ASP A 202 1.20 1.86 16.93
N PRO A 203 1.78 0.84 17.59
CA PRO A 203 1.10 0.14 18.68
C PRO A 203 0.85 0.98 19.94
N LYS A 204 1.45 2.18 20.04
CA LYS A 204 1.34 3.05 21.22
C LYS A 204 0.35 4.20 21.04
N TYR A 205 -0.12 4.44 19.82
CA TYR A 205 -1.02 5.54 19.54
C TYR A 205 -2.39 5.29 20.17
N GLN A 206 -2.93 6.30 20.86
CA GLN A 206 -4.27 6.31 21.43
C GLN A 206 -4.92 7.68 21.16
N PRO A 207 -6.09 7.74 20.50
CA PRO A 207 -6.77 8.99 20.20
C PRO A 207 -7.31 9.66 21.46
N ILE A 208 -7.10 10.98 21.59
CA ILE A 208 -7.44 11.73 22.81
C ILE A 208 -8.80 12.40 22.63
N SER A 209 -8.99 13.13 21.54
CA SER A 209 -10.23 13.84 21.21
C SER A 209 -11.34 12.91 20.73
N LEU A 210 -12.60 13.36 20.80
CA LEU A 210 -13.74 12.62 20.24
C LEU A 210 -13.63 12.53 18.72
N ASP A 211 -13.33 13.64 18.03
CA ASP A 211 -13.18 13.66 16.57
C ASP A 211 -12.02 12.76 16.10
N GLU A 212 -10.94 12.70 16.88
CA GLU A 212 -9.80 11.82 16.60
C GLU A 212 -10.15 10.34 16.79
N ARG A 213 -11.01 10.01 17.75
CA ARG A 213 -11.48 8.64 17.98
C ARG A 213 -12.32 8.15 16.80
N ASP A 214 -13.25 8.99 16.34
CA ASP A 214 -14.11 8.66 15.20
C ASP A 214 -13.29 8.51 13.92
N LEU A 215 -12.32 9.41 13.68
CA LEU A 215 -11.39 9.29 12.56
C LEU A 215 -10.55 8.00 12.66
N PHE A 216 -10.03 7.70 13.86
CA PHE A 216 -9.22 6.51 14.08
C PHE A 216 -10.02 5.22 13.87
N ASP A 217 -11.29 5.18 14.26
CA ASP A 217 -12.19 4.03 14.01
C ASP A 217 -12.39 3.79 12.50
N ARG A 218 -12.52 4.86 11.71
CA ARG A 218 -12.54 4.76 10.24
C ARG A 218 -11.22 4.26 9.66
N HIS A 219 -10.10 4.77 10.17
CA HIS A 219 -8.77 4.29 9.78
C HIS A 219 -8.59 2.80 10.10
N GLN A 220 -9.04 2.34 11.27
CA GLN A 220 -9.00 0.92 11.64
C GLN A 220 -9.86 0.06 10.72
N SER A 221 -11.08 0.49 10.44
CA SER A 221 -12.02 -0.22 9.56
C SER A 221 -11.45 -0.42 8.15
N PHE A 222 -10.86 0.63 7.57
CA PHE A 222 -10.23 0.57 6.25
C PHE A 222 -8.99 -0.35 6.26
N LEU A 223 -8.09 -0.19 7.23
CA LEU A 223 -6.89 -1.02 7.30
C LEU A 223 -7.21 -2.50 7.58
N TYR A 224 -8.28 -2.78 8.33
CA TYR A 224 -8.79 -4.13 8.53
C TYR A 224 -9.23 -4.76 7.20
N GLN A 225 -10.00 -4.03 6.38
CA GLN A 225 -10.41 -4.50 5.06
C GLN A 225 -9.20 -4.81 4.16
N VAL A 226 -8.19 -3.94 4.20
CA VAL A 226 -6.91 -4.17 3.51
C VAL A 226 -6.28 -5.47 3.99
N PHE A 227 -6.15 -5.70 5.30
CA PHE A 227 -5.55 -6.92 5.84
C PHE A 227 -6.32 -8.20 5.50
N VAL A 228 -7.65 -8.16 5.43
CA VAL A 228 -8.46 -9.31 4.99
C VAL A 228 -8.09 -9.72 3.56
N ARG A 229 -7.79 -8.75 2.69
CA ARG A 229 -7.43 -8.97 1.29
C ARG A 229 -5.95 -9.35 1.12
N THR A 230 -5.05 -8.63 1.78
CA THR A 230 -3.61 -8.70 1.51
C THR A 230 -2.92 -9.85 2.23
N LEU A 231 -3.42 -10.28 3.40
CA LEU A 231 -2.83 -11.35 4.18
C LEU A 231 -3.33 -12.72 3.70
N LEU A 232 -2.58 -13.34 2.81
CA LEU A 232 -2.92 -14.65 2.25
C LEU A 232 -2.29 -15.83 3.00
N THR A 233 -1.33 -15.56 3.89
CA THR A 233 -0.71 -16.58 4.75
C THR A 233 -1.70 -17.16 5.76
N ASP A 234 -1.52 -18.43 6.14
CA ASP A 234 -2.41 -19.11 7.09
C ASP A 234 -2.43 -18.41 8.46
N GLN A 235 -1.27 -17.88 8.87
CA GLN A 235 -1.12 -17.16 10.12
C GLN A 235 -1.73 -15.76 10.05
N GLY A 236 -1.55 -15.05 8.93
CA GLY A 236 -2.23 -13.78 8.69
C GLY A 236 -3.74 -13.93 8.75
N LYS A 237 -4.30 -14.92 8.05
CA LYS A 237 -5.73 -15.26 8.09
C LYS A 237 -6.21 -15.62 9.50
N LYS A 238 -5.42 -16.38 10.26
CA LYS A 238 -5.75 -16.75 11.65
C LYS A 238 -5.86 -15.51 12.54
N ILE A 239 -4.90 -14.58 12.46
CA ILE A 239 -4.90 -13.34 13.26
C ILE A 239 -6.11 -12.47 12.86
N VAL A 240 -6.36 -12.28 11.56
CA VAL A 240 -7.52 -11.50 11.09
C VAL A 240 -8.85 -12.08 11.61
N ARG A 241 -8.98 -13.42 11.65
CA ARG A 241 -10.17 -14.09 12.19
C ARG A 241 -10.34 -13.86 13.70
N GLN A 242 -9.27 -13.70 14.47
CA GLN A 242 -9.35 -13.41 15.91
C GLN A 242 -9.98 -12.03 16.18
N TYR A 243 -9.72 -11.06 15.30
CA TYR A 243 -10.16 -9.68 15.44
C TYR A 243 -11.41 -9.33 14.61
N ASN A 244 -12.13 -10.31 14.07
CA ASN A 244 -13.34 -10.10 13.26
C ASN A 244 -14.48 -9.39 14.02
N LYS A 245 -14.50 -9.46 15.35
CA LYS A 245 -15.55 -8.77 16.15
C LYS A 245 -15.20 -7.32 16.46
N THR A 246 -13.92 -7.02 16.62
CA THR A 246 -13.45 -5.70 17.09
C THR A 246 -12.91 -4.83 15.96
N TYR A 247 -12.63 -5.40 14.78
CA TYR A 247 -12.05 -4.71 13.63
C TYR A 247 -10.72 -3.98 13.94
N ASP A 248 -10.05 -4.41 15.01
CA ASP A 248 -8.85 -3.76 15.53
C ASP A 248 -7.62 -4.10 14.67
N ALA A 249 -7.36 -3.25 13.68
CA ALA A 249 -6.24 -3.38 12.76
C ALA A 249 -4.87 -3.13 13.43
N GLN A 250 -4.82 -2.33 14.49
CA GLN A 250 -3.60 -2.06 15.25
C GLN A 250 -3.10 -3.31 15.97
N CYS A 251 -4.01 -4.05 16.62
CA CYS A 251 -3.70 -5.33 17.25
C CYS A 251 -3.25 -6.39 16.23
N ILE A 252 -3.90 -6.45 15.06
CA ILE A 252 -3.49 -7.35 13.96
C ILE A 252 -2.04 -7.09 13.56
N TYR A 253 -1.69 -5.83 13.28
CA TYR A 253 -0.34 -5.47 12.85
C TYR A 253 0.72 -5.75 13.93
N ARG A 254 0.42 -5.45 15.19
CA ARG A 254 1.28 -5.77 16.33
C ARG A 254 1.57 -7.26 16.42
N ASP A 255 0.56 -8.09 16.31
CA ASP A 255 0.70 -9.54 16.50
C ASP A 255 1.37 -10.21 15.29
N LEU A 256 1.14 -9.70 14.08
CA LEU A 256 1.93 -10.05 12.89
C LEU A 256 3.41 -9.73 13.09
N CYS A 257 3.72 -8.50 13.51
CA CYS A 257 5.11 -8.09 13.74
C CYS A 257 5.79 -9.00 14.78
N LYS A 258 5.14 -9.26 15.92
CA LYS A 258 5.67 -10.19 16.94
C LYS A 258 5.93 -11.58 16.36
N PHE A 259 4.99 -12.11 15.60
CA PHE A 259 5.07 -13.45 15.03
C PHE A 259 6.24 -13.61 14.05
N TYR A 260 6.34 -12.71 13.07
CA TYR A 260 7.37 -12.78 12.04
C TYR A 260 8.76 -12.40 12.55
N THR A 261 8.87 -11.44 13.46
CA THR A 261 10.17 -11.02 14.02
C THR A 261 10.72 -11.98 15.07
N GLN A 262 9.89 -12.54 15.95
CA GLN A 262 10.38 -13.31 17.11
C GLN A 262 10.35 -14.83 16.91
N SER A 263 9.48 -15.35 16.02
CA SER A 263 9.09 -16.76 16.06
C SER A 263 9.35 -17.53 14.77
N ILE A 264 8.96 -17.05 13.60
CA ILE A 264 9.16 -17.81 12.36
C ILE A 264 10.51 -17.53 11.72
N MET A 265 10.84 -16.28 11.39
CA MET A 265 12.03 -16.02 10.55
C MET A 265 13.31 -16.50 11.23
N ALA A 266 13.44 -16.23 12.53
CA ALA A 266 14.57 -16.69 13.31
C ALA A 266 14.61 -18.23 13.41
N THR A 267 13.51 -18.87 13.85
CA THR A 267 13.48 -20.34 13.99
C THR A 267 13.62 -21.07 12.67
N SER A 268 12.97 -20.60 11.61
CA SER A 268 13.04 -21.19 10.26
C SER A 268 14.44 -21.06 9.66
N THR A 269 15.05 -19.88 9.79
CA THR A 269 16.43 -19.67 9.34
C THR A 269 17.41 -20.52 10.15
N ALA A 270 17.22 -20.64 11.47
CA ALA A 270 18.03 -21.50 12.32
C ALA A 270 17.88 -22.98 11.94
N ASN A 271 16.65 -23.46 11.72
CA ASN A 271 16.38 -24.83 11.32
C ASN A 271 16.96 -25.17 9.95
N THR A 272 16.84 -24.25 8.97
CA THR A 272 17.44 -24.42 7.64
C THR A 272 18.96 -24.55 7.73
N LYS A 273 19.60 -23.70 8.54
CA LYS A 273 21.05 -23.77 8.79
C LYS A 273 21.45 -25.05 9.52
N LEU A 274 20.70 -25.47 10.54
CA LEU A 274 20.96 -26.72 11.27
C LEU A 274 20.77 -27.96 10.39
N GLN A 275 19.73 -27.97 9.57
CA GLN A 275 19.50 -29.03 8.57
C GLN A 275 20.66 -29.10 7.59
N TRP A 276 21.14 -27.96 7.09
CA TRP A 276 22.32 -27.94 6.25
C TRP A 276 23.57 -28.43 7.00
N LEU A 277 23.83 -27.97 8.23
CA LEU A 277 24.98 -28.39 9.04
C LEU A 277 25.00 -29.90 9.30
N THR A 278 23.83 -30.52 9.48
CA THR A 278 23.69 -31.96 9.75
C THR A 278 23.72 -32.84 8.50
N THR A 279 23.36 -32.29 7.33
CA THR A 279 23.29 -33.04 6.06
C THR A 279 24.42 -32.71 5.10
N ALA A 280 25.15 -31.63 5.34
CA ALA A 280 26.30 -31.23 4.54
C ALA A 280 27.31 -32.38 4.51
N GLN A 281 27.76 -32.75 3.32
CA GLN A 281 28.75 -33.79 3.11
C GLN A 281 29.74 -33.31 2.07
N LEU A 282 31.03 -33.43 2.38
CA LEU A 282 32.12 -33.15 1.46
C LEU A 282 32.21 -34.29 0.45
N THR A 283 31.61 -34.07 -0.72
CA THR A 283 31.65 -34.97 -1.88
C THR A 283 32.08 -34.17 -3.11
N ALA A 284 32.86 -34.78 -4.00
CA ALA A 284 33.34 -34.13 -5.23
C ALA A 284 32.20 -33.52 -6.07
N ASP A 285 31.03 -34.17 -6.10
CA ASP A 285 29.87 -33.73 -6.88
C ASP A 285 29.09 -32.57 -6.23
N ARG A 286 29.20 -32.41 -4.90
CA ARG A 286 28.44 -31.40 -4.14
C ARG A 286 29.24 -30.12 -3.87
N TRP A 287 30.57 -30.20 -3.91
CA TRP A 287 31.45 -29.05 -3.66
C TRP A 287 32.57 -28.98 -4.69
N LEU A 288 32.51 -27.97 -5.57
CA LEU A 288 33.54 -27.73 -6.59
C LEU A 288 34.75 -26.91 -6.09
N GLY A 289 34.71 -26.49 -4.82
CA GLY A 289 35.76 -25.69 -4.19
C GLY A 289 36.89 -26.52 -3.59
N SER A 290 37.80 -25.84 -2.89
CA SER A 290 38.87 -26.51 -2.14
C SER A 290 38.31 -27.12 -0.85
N HIS A 291 39.01 -28.10 -0.27
CA HIS A 291 38.53 -28.73 0.96
C HIS A 291 38.59 -27.73 2.14
N VAL A 292 39.57 -26.83 2.15
CA VAL A 292 39.64 -25.72 3.13
C VAL A 292 38.43 -24.78 2.98
N SER A 293 38.04 -24.43 1.76
CA SER A 293 36.91 -23.51 1.56
C SER A 293 35.58 -24.11 2.02
N PHE A 294 35.42 -25.44 1.94
CA PHE A 294 34.25 -26.14 2.50
C PHE A 294 34.19 -26.01 4.02
N ILE A 295 35.31 -26.26 4.70
CA ILE A 295 35.39 -26.21 6.17
C ILE A 295 35.08 -24.78 6.66
N LEU A 296 35.67 -23.78 6.02
CA LEU A 296 35.40 -22.37 6.34
C LEU A 296 33.92 -22.01 6.12
N HIS A 297 33.30 -22.51 5.04
CA HIS A 297 31.88 -22.30 4.79
C HIS A 297 31.00 -22.99 5.85
N TRP A 298 31.39 -24.18 6.29
CA TRP A 298 30.71 -24.89 7.38
C TRP A 298 30.80 -24.11 8.70
N LEU A 299 31.99 -23.65 9.09
CA LEU A 299 32.21 -22.82 10.27
C LEU A 299 31.46 -21.49 10.21
N HIS A 300 31.42 -20.87 9.03
CA HIS A 300 30.64 -19.65 8.80
C HIS A 300 29.15 -19.89 9.02
N THR A 301 28.63 -21.00 8.50
CA THR A 301 27.21 -21.38 8.66
C THR A 301 26.88 -21.70 10.12
N LEU A 302 27.81 -22.32 10.86
CA LEU A 302 27.69 -22.54 12.31
C LEU A 302 27.60 -21.21 13.08
N ARG A 303 28.47 -20.25 12.79
CA ARG A 303 28.43 -18.92 13.41
C ARG A 303 27.10 -18.21 13.12
N GLN A 304 26.63 -18.31 11.88
CA GLN A 304 25.34 -17.78 11.47
C GLN A 304 24.15 -18.48 12.15
N TYR A 305 24.29 -19.75 12.52
CA TYR A 305 23.30 -20.50 13.31
C TYR A 305 23.31 -20.02 14.76
N HIS A 306 24.47 -19.95 15.42
CA HIS A 306 24.59 -19.46 16.80
C HIS A 306 24.07 -18.02 16.99
N LYS A 307 24.19 -17.14 15.98
CA LYS A 307 23.62 -15.79 16.03
C LYS A 307 22.08 -15.78 16.12
N VAL A 308 21.42 -16.81 15.57
CA VAL A 308 19.96 -16.88 15.44
C VAL A 308 19.36 -17.86 16.45
N ALA A 309 20.12 -18.88 16.86
CA ALA A 309 19.70 -19.89 17.81
C ALA A 309 19.57 -19.32 19.23
N LYS A 310 18.50 -19.72 19.93
CA LYS A 310 18.27 -19.35 21.35
C LYS A 310 19.06 -20.23 22.34
N HIS A 311 19.60 -21.35 21.88
CA HIS A 311 20.30 -22.34 22.71
C HIS A 311 21.71 -22.60 22.17
N THR A 312 22.67 -22.73 23.08
CA THR A 312 24.04 -23.14 22.75
C THR A 312 24.07 -24.64 22.53
N THR A 313 24.53 -25.07 21.35
CA THR A 313 24.77 -26.48 21.07
C THR A 313 26.03 -26.95 21.80
N PRO A 314 26.00 -28.11 22.48
CA PRO A 314 27.19 -28.64 23.14
C PRO A 314 28.30 -28.95 22.14
N GLU A 315 29.56 -28.72 22.53
CA GLU A 315 30.72 -28.90 21.65
C GLU A 315 30.85 -30.32 21.10
N GLU A 316 30.51 -31.33 21.90
CA GLU A 316 30.52 -32.74 21.47
C GLU A 316 29.62 -32.98 20.25
N GLN A 317 28.44 -32.35 20.22
CA GLN A 317 27.52 -32.48 19.10
C GLN A 317 28.05 -31.79 17.84
N LEU A 318 28.77 -30.67 17.99
CA LEU A 318 29.39 -29.97 16.87
C LEU A 318 30.51 -30.80 16.23
N ILE A 319 31.32 -31.47 17.06
CA ILE A 319 32.37 -32.39 16.60
C ILE A 319 31.74 -33.56 15.83
N VAL A 320 30.62 -34.12 16.31
CA VAL A 320 29.90 -35.18 15.61
C VAL A 320 29.33 -34.71 14.28
N MET A 321 28.73 -33.52 14.21
CA MET A 321 28.20 -32.97 12.95
C MET A 321 29.32 -32.72 11.93
N LEU A 322 30.43 -32.12 12.35
CA LEU A 322 31.56 -31.83 11.47
C LEU A 322 32.27 -33.11 11.00
N SER A 323 32.44 -34.11 11.88
CA SER A 323 33.00 -35.41 11.49
C SER A 323 32.09 -36.15 10.51
N ASN A 324 30.77 -36.09 10.68
CA ASN A 324 29.82 -36.64 9.71
C ASN A 324 29.89 -35.93 8.36
N ALA A 325 30.07 -34.60 8.35
CA ALA A 325 30.19 -33.83 7.12
C ALA A 325 31.45 -34.20 6.31
N VAL A 326 32.50 -34.62 6.99
CA VAL A 326 33.81 -34.89 6.40
C VAL A 326 34.08 -36.41 6.20
N ARG A 327 33.20 -37.28 6.70
CA ARG A 327 33.35 -38.74 6.73
C ARG A 327 33.68 -39.40 5.39
N LEU A 328 33.22 -38.84 4.28
CA LEU A 328 33.42 -39.41 2.93
C LEU A 328 34.86 -39.21 2.41
N VAL A 329 35.63 -38.33 3.05
CA VAL A 329 37.02 -38.05 2.66
C VAL A 329 37.98 -38.82 3.58
N PRO A 330 38.72 -39.81 3.07
CA PRO A 330 39.47 -40.76 3.90
C PRO A 330 40.59 -40.11 4.70
N TYR A 331 41.31 -39.14 4.12
CA TYR A 331 42.43 -38.51 4.81
C TYR A 331 41.98 -37.61 5.97
N LEU A 332 40.83 -36.93 5.84
CA LEU A 332 40.26 -36.11 6.92
C LEU A 332 39.60 -36.98 8.00
N ARG A 333 39.06 -38.14 7.63
CA ARG A 333 38.57 -39.13 8.59
C ARG A 333 39.69 -39.68 9.48
N ASN A 334 40.87 -39.93 8.90
CA ASN A 334 42.04 -40.37 9.65
C ASN A 334 42.47 -39.33 10.69
N VAL A 335 42.33 -38.02 10.39
CA VAL A 335 42.62 -36.93 11.33
C VAL A 335 41.69 -36.99 12.55
N PHE A 336 40.41 -37.32 12.34
CA PHE A 336 39.45 -37.51 13.42
C PHE A 336 39.72 -38.76 14.28
N ASP A 337 40.05 -39.88 13.64
CA ASP A 337 40.41 -41.10 14.38
C ASP A 337 41.71 -40.92 15.17
N SER A 338 42.69 -40.22 14.58
CA SER A 338 43.94 -39.85 15.26
C SER A 338 43.70 -38.90 16.43
N SER A 339 42.82 -37.92 16.30
CA SER A 339 42.53 -36.97 17.37
C SER A 339 41.84 -37.64 18.56
N LYS A 340 40.96 -38.62 18.32
CA LYS A 340 40.39 -39.48 19.38
C LYS A 340 41.45 -40.31 20.09
N GLN A 341 42.40 -40.88 19.34
CA GLN A 341 43.49 -41.66 19.92
C GLN A 341 44.39 -40.81 20.83
N VAL A 342 44.68 -39.56 20.43
CA VAL A 342 45.44 -38.60 21.24
C VAL A 342 44.68 -38.21 22.51
N ALA A 343 43.35 -38.04 22.44
CA ALA A 343 42.53 -37.73 23.60
C ALA A 343 42.52 -38.85 24.66
N LEU A 344 42.54 -40.13 24.22
CA LEU A 344 42.64 -41.29 25.11
C LEU A 344 43.99 -41.36 25.85
N GLN A 345 45.06 -40.91 25.21
CA GLN A 345 46.40 -40.87 25.81
C GLN A 345 46.57 -39.70 26.80
N ASN A 346 45.88 -38.59 26.56
CA ASN A 346 45.96 -37.37 27.37
C ASN A 346 44.88 -37.31 28.47
N ASN A 347 44.90 -38.27 29.40
CA ASN A 347 44.01 -38.31 30.58
C ASN A 347 42.51 -38.15 30.26
N ASN A 348 42.02 -38.70 29.14
CA ASN A 348 40.63 -38.58 28.69
C ASN A 348 40.13 -37.13 28.54
N ARG A 349 41.02 -36.16 28.30
CA ARG A 349 40.58 -34.80 28.00
C ARG A 349 39.94 -34.80 26.61
N PRO A 350 38.62 -34.50 26.48
CA PRO A 350 38.01 -34.37 25.17
C PRO A 350 38.63 -33.18 24.44
N LEU A 351 38.91 -33.36 23.14
CA LEU A 351 39.40 -32.30 22.28
C LEU A 351 38.34 -31.20 22.19
N THR A 352 38.74 -29.94 22.36
CA THR A 352 37.83 -28.82 22.16
C THR A 352 37.44 -28.70 20.68
N PHE A 353 36.28 -28.11 20.41
CA PHE A 353 35.81 -27.93 19.03
C PHE A 353 36.82 -27.12 18.18
N ASP A 354 37.44 -26.09 18.76
CA ASP A 354 38.41 -25.23 18.07
C ASP A 354 39.72 -25.97 17.74
N GLU A 355 40.21 -26.81 18.66
CA GLU A 355 41.36 -27.68 18.41
C GLU A 355 41.07 -28.67 17.27
N TYR A 356 39.87 -29.26 17.24
CA TYR A 356 39.46 -30.16 16.16
C TYR A 356 39.37 -29.44 14.81
N ALA A 357 38.75 -28.25 14.77
CA ALA A 357 38.61 -27.45 13.55
C ALA A 357 39.98 -27.07 12.98
N SER A 358 40.92 -26.63 13.81
CA SER A 358 42.27 -26.23 13.37
C SER A 358 43.08 -27.39 12.78
N LEU A 359 43.01 -28.58 13.36
CA LEU A 359 43.65 -29.80 12.82
C LEU A 359 43.07 -30.18 11.46
N LEU A 360 41.76 -30.04 11.31
CA LEU A 360 41.05 -30.36 10.08
C LEU A 360 41.38 -29.35 8.96
N GLU A 361 41.46 -28.06 9.30
CA GLU A 361 41.94 -27.01 8.39
C GLU A 361 43.38 -27.25 7.93
N ALA A 362 44.31 -27.56 8.84
CA ALA A 362 45.70 -27.85 8.50
C ALA A 362 45.84 -29.07 7.56
N ALA A 363 45.10 -30.14 7.84
CA ALA A 363 45.07 -31.32 6.98
C ALA A 363 44.48 -31.02 5.59
N ALA A 364 43.43 -30.19 5.53
CA ALA A 364 42.82 -29.77 4.28
C ALA A 364 43.74 -28.84 3.46
N GLN A 365 44.48 -27.95 4.10
CA GLN A 365 45.47 -27.08 3.43
C GLN A 365 46.55 -27.90 2.74
N ASN A 366 47.13 -28.88 3.44
CA ASN A 366 48.13 -29.78 2.87
C ASN A 366 47.59 -30.54 1.64
N HIS A 367 46.34 -31.00 1.70
CA HIS A 367 45.72 -31.70 0.57
C HIS A 367 45.41 -30.76 -0.61
N ASP A 368 44.94 -29.54 -0.33
CA ASP A 368 44.67 -28.53 -1.35
C ASP A 368 45.97 -28.08 -2.06
N GLU A 369 47.11 -28.00 -1.35
CA GLU A 369 48.42 -27.74 -1.94
C GLU A 369 48.87 -28.85 -2.89
N VAL A 370 48.73 -30.11 -2.47
CA VAL A 370 49.02 -31.28 -3.33
C VAL A 370 48.12 -31.31 -4.57
N THR A 371 46.83 -30.96 -4.40
CA THR A 371 45.84 -30.99 -5.48
C THR A 371 46.02 -29.81 -6.47
N LYS A 372 46.50 -28.65 -6.00
CA LYS A 372 46.83 -27.51 -6.87
C LYS A 372 47.98 -27.84 -7.83
N GLY A 373 48.93 -28.67 -7.43
CA GLY A 373 50.05 -29.11 -8.27
C GLY A 373 49.68 -30.12 -9.37
N THR A 374 48.53 -30.79 -9.27
CA THR A 374 48.13 -31.90 -10.14
C THR A 374 47.05 -31.55 -11.17
N LYS A 375 46.42 -30.36 -11.09
CA LYS A 375 45.46 -29.93 -12.11
C LYS A 375 46.20 -29.54 -13.39
N PRO A 376 45.93 -30.16 -14.56
CA PRO A 376 46.48 -29.67 -15.81
C PRO A 376 46.03 -28.21 -16.01
N LYS A 377 46.96 -27.33 -16.36
CA LYS A 377 46.62 -25.94 -16.74
C LYS A 377 45.53 -26.01 -17.81
N ALA A 378 44.33 -25.54 -17.47
CA ALA A 378 43.26 -25.41 -18.46
C ALA A 378 43.78 -24.50 -19.58
N ASP A 379 43.76 -25.02 -20.80
CA ASP A 379 44.17 -24.29 -22.00
C ASP A 379 43.35 -22.99 -22.07
N PRO A 380 43.97 -21.80 -22.16
CA PRO A 380 43.22 -20.55 -22.20
C PRO A 380 42.21 -20.60 -23.35
N ARG A 381 40.95 -20.30 -23.04
CA ARG A 381 39.87 -20.21 -24.04
C ARG A 381 40.34 -19.33 -25.20
N LYS A 382 40.55 -19.93 -26.36
CA LYS A 382 40.87 -19.20 -27.59
C LYS A 382 39.63 -18.44 -28.03
N ALA A 383 39.69 -17.12 -27.98
CA ALA A 383 38.68 -16.27 -28.61
C ALA A 383 38.97 -16.25 -30.12
N TYR A 384 38.12 -16.89 -30.92
CA TYR A 384 38.23 -16.80 -32.37
C TYR A 384 37.68 -15.45 -32.82
N ALA A 385 38.53 -14.65 -33.47
CA ALA A 385 38.13 -13.38 -34.08
C ALA A 385 37.24 -13.67 -35.29
N THR A 386 36.05 -13.07 -35.33
CA THR A 386 35.20 -13.05 -36.52
C THR A 386 35.61 -11.86 -37.38
N ASP A 387 36.36 -12.11 -38.45
CA ASP A 387 36.65 -11.09 -39.45
C ASP A 387 35.35 -10.71 -40.16
N VAL A 388 34.92 -9.47 -39.94
CA VAL A 388 33.79 -8.87 -40.66
C VAL A 388 34.30 -8.52 -42.05
N VAL A 389 33.96 -9.35 -43.04
CA VAL A 389 34.23 -9.05 -44.46
C VAL A 389 33.34 -7.86 -44.85
N THR A 390 33.95 -6.68 -44.96
CA THR A 390 33.32 -5.50 -45.58
C THR A 390 33.06 -5.82 -47.04
N THR A 391 31.80 -6.00 -47.41
CA THR A 391 31.36 -6.24 -48.79
C THR A 391 31.63 -5.00 -49.64
N GLY A 392 32.73 -5.03 -50.37
CA GLY A 392 33.03 -4.13 -51.47
C GLY A 392 33.12 -4.91 -52.77
N ASP A 393 32.23 -4.59 -53.69
CA ASP A 393 32.23 -4.86 -55.13
C ASP A 393 31.97 -6.30 -55.64
N LEU A 394 31.07 -6.32 -56.63
CA LEU A 394 30.44 -7.46 -57.29
C LEU A 394 31.41 -8.26 -58.17
N GLU A 395 31.41 -9.59 -58.04
CA GLU A 395 31.60 -10.52 -59.16
C GLU A 395 30.71 -11.77 -58.97
N PRO A 396 30.21 -12.39 -60.06
CA PRO A 396 29.24 -13.47 -60.00
C PRO A 396 29.90 -14.83 -59.70
N ASP A 397 29.31 -15.50 -58.72
CA ASP A 397 29.44 -16.91 -58.30
C ASP A 397 30.10 -17.90 -59.29
N PRO A 398 31.16 -18.62 -58.87
CA PRO A 398 31.33 -20.02 -59.18
C PRO A 398 30.78 -20.85 -58.01
N GLY A 399 29.76 -21.67 -58.30
CA GLY A 399 28.94 -22.40 -57.33
C GLY A 399 29.68 -23.21 -56.24
N PRO A 400 28.93 -23.73 -55.25
CA PRO A 400 29.47 -24.19 -53.98
C PRO A 400 30.55 -25.28 -54.18
N PRO A 401 31.76 -25.13 -53.60
CA PRO A 401 32.75 -26.19 -53.64
C PRO A 401 32.21 -27.42 -52.89
N MET A 402 32.30 -28.58 -53.53
CA MET A 402 31.99 -29.87 -52.91
C MET A 402 32.77 -30.00 -51.60
N PHE A 403 32.02 -30.29 -50.53
CA PHE A 403 32.53 -30.55 -49.21
C PHE A 403 33.43 -31.79 -49.20
N ASP A 404 34.71 -31.61 -48.91
CA ASP A 404 35.55 -32.69 -48.38
C ASP A 404 35.64 -32.49 -46.86
N PHE A 405 34.77 -33.17 -46.12
CA PHE A 405 34.82 -33.16 -44.65
C PHE A 405 35.94 -34.11 -44.22
N GLN A 406 37.11 -33.56 -43.89
CA GLN A 406 38.10 -34.32 -43.13
C GLN A 406 37.54 -34.66 -41.75
N ILE A 407 37.56 -35.94 -41.42
CA ILE A 407 36.93 -36.57 -40.23
C ILE A 407 37.50 -36.04 -38.91
N ASP A 408 38.60 -35.30 -38.93
CA ASP A 408 39.29 -34.78 -37.73
C ASP A 408 38.96 -33.32 -37.39
N MET A 409 37.90 -32.73 -37.94
CA MET A 409 37.49 -31.36 -37.62
C MET A 409 37.07 -31.23 -36.15
N ILE A 410 37.77 -30.40 -35.39
CA ILE A 410 37.56 -30.21 -33.95
C ILE A 410 36.22 -29.49 -33.73
N LEU A 411 35.43 -29.96 -32.75
CA LEU A 411 34.07 -29.49 -32.47
C LEU A 411 33.94 -27.96 -32.31
N GLY A 412 34.99 -27.29 -31.86
CA GLY A 412 35.05 -25.82 -31.78
C GLY A 412 34.96 -25.13 -33.13
N ASP A 413 35.59 -25.67 -34.17
CA ASP A 413 35.59 -25.11 -35.52
C ASP A 413 34.22 -25.30 -36.19
N TYR A 414 33.52 -26.40 -35.88
CA TYR A 414 32.14 -26.64 -36.31
C TYR A 414 31.17 -25.59 -35.75
N TYR A 415 31.28 -25.26 -34.46
CA TYR A 415 30.43 -24.23 -33.86
C TYR A 415 30.73 -22.83 -34.39
N ALA A 416 32.00 -22.52 -34.69
CA ALA A 416 32.37 -21.26 -35.34
C ALA A 416 31.73 -21.13 -36.74
N TYR A 417 31.77 -22.20 -37.54
CA TYR A 417 31.10 -22.26 -38.84
C TYR A 417 29.58 -22.13 -38.76
N CYS A 418 28.93 -22.80 -37.80
CA CYS A 418 27.48 -22.66 -37.60
C CYS A 418 27.07 -21.22 -37.23
N THR A 419 27.93 -20.52 -36.49
CA THR A 419 27.67 -19.16 -36.04
C THR A 419 27.79 -18.15 -37.18
N SER A 420 28.73 -18.36 -38.13
CA SER A 420 28.85 -17.50 -39.32
C SER A 420 27.65 -17.64 -40.26
N LEU A 421 27.13 -18.85 -40.47
CA LEU A 421 25.91 -19.10 -41.25
C LEU A 421 24.66 -18.46 -40.63
N SER A 422 24.56 -18.42 -39.30
CA SER A 422 23.44 -17.77 -38.60
C SER A 422 23.47 -16.24 -38.70
N SER A 423 24.65 -15.63 -38.86
CA SER A 423 24.80 -14.18 -38.98
C SER A 423 24.44 -13.67 -40.38
N ALA A 424 24.74 -14.45 -41.42
CA ALA A 424 24.46 -14.10 -42.82
C ALA A 424 22.95 -14.01 -43.17
N ARG A 425 22.05 -14.57 -42.36
CA ARG A 425 20.60 -14.53 -42.60
C ARG A 425 19.89 -13.25 -42.12
N LYS A 426 20.58 -12.32 -41.47
CA LYS A 426 19.96 -11.12 -40.86
C LYS A 426 20.04 -9.84 -41.68
N THR A 427 20.64 -9.83 -42.86
CA THR A 427 20.89 -8.60 -43.66
C THR A 427 19.98 -8.42 -44.89
N PHE A 428 18.80 -9.05 -44.95
CA PHE A 428 17.89 -8.92 -46.11
C PHE A 428 16.53 -8.26 -45.84
N PHE A 429 16.31 -7.59 -44.70
CA PHE A 429 15.01 -6.96 -44.41
C PHE A 429 15.14 -5.63 -43.66
N THR A 430 15.71 -4.62 -44.32
CA THR A 430 15.39 -3.20 -44.07
C THR A 430 16.13 -2.41 -45.13
N TYR A 431 15.41 -1.73 -46.03
CA TYR A 431 15.71 -0.41 -46.63
C TYR A 431 14.87 -0.23 -47.89
N GLN A 432 13.65 0.31 -47.76
CA GLN A 432 13.14 1.22 -48.79
C GLN A 432 11.99 2.08 -48.24
N THR A 433 12.35 3.26 -47.73
CA THR A 433 11.45 4.41 -47.70
C THR A 433 12.25 5.71 -47.85
N VAL A 434 11.82 6.49 -48.85
CA VAL A 434 11.99 7.94 -49.07
C VAL A 434 13.24 8.43 -49.81
N ALA A 435 13.05 8.86 -51.06
CA ALA A 435 13.09 10.26 -51.54
C ALA A 435 12.87 10.23 -53.09
N THR A 436 12.29 11.20 -53.81
CA THR A 436 12.32 12.66 -53.64
C THR A 436 11.22 13.32 -54.52
N ILE A 437 10.60 14.39 -54.02
CA ILE A 437 9.96 15.44 -54.83
C ILE A 437 10.93 16.63 -54.87
N ARG A 438 11.08 17.19 -56.08
CA ARG A 438 11.81 18.38 -56.54
C ARG A 438 13.33 18.27 -56.71
#